data_AF-A0A837R857-F1
#
_entry.id   AF-A0A837R857-F1
#
_cell.length_a   1.000
_cell.length_b   1.000
_cell.length_c   1.000
_cell.angle_alpha   90.00
_cell.angle_beta   90.00
_cell.angle_gamma   90.00
#
_symmetry.space_group_name_H-M   'P 1'
#
loop_
_entity.id
_entity.type
_entity.pdbx_description
1 polymer ?
#
loop_
_entity_poly.entity_id
_entity_poly.type
_entity_poly.pdbx_seq_one_letter_code
_entity_poly.pdbx_strand_id
1 'polypeptide(L)'
;MELGPALKQQRESLGLTQQVLADQLHVTRQTVSRWENGSTYPNLDTLVELSDRLNISLDKLLKSEEVPVVPVVHQISRDVQLKRRYLRSLIVIISMLVLLASLFGLLSWGHRNQIEMIDRVNPFLSTKLGYGILPTKVTGMADTYVSDDSFGNGEWLKFYSGQPTKSARWVLVKHKGSYVSGVRVIRRNQIPLVMREQAGSIYLKYHQKTDGPRASWKFWD
;
A
#
# COMPACT_ATOMS: atom_id res chain seq x y z
N MET A 1 54.46 3.37 11.99
CA MET A 1 54.57 4.83 11.86
C MET A 1 55.44 5.09 10.64
N GLU A 2 54.88 5.63 9.56
CA GLU A 2 55.59 5.85 8.30
C GLU A 2 55.67 7.35 7.98
N LEU A 3 56.44 8.07 8.79
CA LEU A 3 56.67 9.53 8.62
C LEU A 3 57.36 9.85 7.28
N GLY A 4 58.29 9.01 6.85
CA GLY A 4 59.14 9.25 5.68
C GLY A 4 58.35 9.42 4.37
N PRO A 5 57.47 8.47 4.01
CA PRO A 5 56.60 8.59 2.83
C PRO A 5 55.71 9.83 2.84
N ALA A 6 55.07 10.14 3.98
CA ALA A 6 54.20 11.31 4.12
C ALA A 6 54.97 12.63 3.97
N LEU A 7 56.16 12.71 4.57
CA LEU A 7 57.07 13.86 4.45
C LEU A 7 57.48 14.09 2.98
N LYS A 8 57.88 13.02 2.28
CA LYS A 8 58.28 13.08 0.88
C LYS A 8 57.12 13.53 -0.02
N GLN A 9 55.93 12.95 0.17
CA GLN A 9 54.74 13.29 -0.59
C GLN A 9 54.36 14.77 -0.44
N GLN A 10 54.41 15.29 0.78
CA GLN A 10 54.08 16.69 1.05
C GLN A 10 55.15 17.66 0.54
N ARG A 11 56.44 17.28 0.60
CA ARG A 11 57.52 18.07 -0.02
C ARG A 11 57.30 18.19 -1.54
N GLU A 12 56.96 17.08 -2.18
CA GLU A 12 56.74 17.02 -3.63
C GLU A 12 55.47 17.76 -4.07
N SER A 13 54.40 17.73 -3.26
CA SER A 13 53.17 18.49 -3.54
C SER A 13 53.38 20.00 -3.53
N LEU A 14 54.37 20.48 -2.77
CA LEU A 14 54.80 21.88 -2.73
C LEU A 14 55.90 22.22 -3.74
N GLY A 15 56.34 21.26 -4.56
CA GLY A 15 57.39 21.46 -5.57
C GLY A 15 58.78 21.73 -4.99
N LEU A 16 59.01 21.41 -3.72
CA LEU A 16 60.27 21.68 -3.05
C LEU A 16 61.28 20.56 -3.34
N THR A 17 62.55 20.91 -3.54
CA THR A 17 63.62 19.89 -3.56
C THR A 17 64.05 19.55 -2.13
N GLN A 18 64.69 18.39 -1.92
CA GLN A 18 65.27 18.05 -0.61
C GLN A 18 66.28 19.10 -0.14
N GLN A 19 66.99 19.76 -1.07
CA GLN A 19 67.93 20.83 -0.72
C GLN A 19 67.19 22.05 -0.19
N VAL A 20 66.13 22.49 -0.89
CA VAL A 20 65.34 23.67 -0.48
C VAL A 20 64.69 23.46 0.88
N LEU A 21 64.13 22.26 1.14
CA LEU A 21 63.56 21.95 2.45
C LEU A 21 64.63 21.91 3.55
N ALA A 22 65.81 21.39 3.23
CA ALA A 22 66.93 21.37 4.18
C ALA A 22 67.42 22.78 4.53
N ASP A 23 67.51 23.66 3.54
CA ASP A 23 67.90 25.07 3.73
C ASP A 23 66.89 25.82 4.62
N GLN A 24 65.59 25.54 4.45
CA GLN A 24 64.51 26.14 5.25
C GLN A 24 64.47 25.68 6.72
N LEU A 25 64.96 24.47 6.98
CA LEU A 25 65.00 23.84 8.32
C LEU A 25 66.39 23.93 8.96
N HIS A 26 67.34 24.61 8.31
CA HIS A 26 68.73 24.71 8.75
C HIS A 26 69.40 23.35 9.03
N VAL A 27 69.07 22.34 8.23
CA VAL A 27 69.68 21.00 8.29
C VAL A 27 70.38 20.65 6.97
N THR A 28 71.11 19.54 6.94
CA THR A 28 71.73 19.07 5.70
C THR A 28 70.70 18.35 4.82
N ARG A 29 70.88 18.40 3.50
CA ARG A 29 70.09 17.60 2.55
C ARG A 29 70.12 16.09 2.87
N GLN A 30 71.24 15.60 3.38
CA GLN A 30 71.38 14.20 3.81
C GLN A 30 70.44 13.88 4.98
N THR A 31 70.26 14.81 5.91
CA THR A 31 69.33 14.68 7.04
C THR A 31 67.89 14.51 6.55
N VAL A 32 67.44 15.39 5.64
CA VAL A 32 66.09 15.29 5.03
C VAL A 32 65.91 13.96 4.28
N SER A 33 66.91 13.55 3.49
CA SER A 33 66.86 12.26 2.79
C SER A 33 66.77 11.07 3.75
N ARG A 34 67.44 11.12 4.91
CA ARG A 34 67.35 10.06 5.93
C ARG A 34 65.98 10.01 6.58
N TRP A 35 65.33 11.16 6.79
CA TRP A 35 63.96 11.22 7.30
C TRP A 35 62.96 10.65 6.30
N GLU A 36 63.05 11.07 5.03
CA GLU A 36 62.18 10.58 3.95
C GLU A 36 62.32 9.07 3.73
N ASN A 37 63.52 8.52 3.92
CA ASN A 37 63.79 7.09 3.81
C ASN A 37 63.56 6.32 5.13
N GLY A 38 63.05 6.96 6.18
CA GLY A 38 62.78 6.34 7.49
C GLY A 38 64.03 5.86 8.25
N SER A 39 65.23 6.29 7.83
CA SER A 39 66.51 5.89 8.44
C SER A 39 66.80 6.63 9.76
N THR A 40 66.19 7.79 9.96
CA THR A 40 66.29 8.60 11.19
C THR A 40 64.99 9.37 11.36
N TYR A 41 64.68 9.83 12.57
CA TYR A 41 63.52 10.66 12.84
C TYR A 41 63.93 12.08 13.22
N PRO A 42 63.20 13.12 12.76
CA PRO A 42 63.36 14.48 13.26
C PRO A 42 62.99 14.54 14.75
N ASN A 43 63.59 15.47 15.48
CA ASN A 43 63.21 15.72 16.87
C ASN A 43 61.86 16.49 16.93
N LEU A 44 61.33 16.71 18.15
CA LEU A 44 60.03 17.37 18.31
C LEU A 44 60.02 18.81 17.76
N ASP A 45 61.08 19.58 18.00
CA ASP A 45 61.17 20.97 17.52
C ASP A 45 61.19 21.03 15.99
N THR A 46 61.96 20.15 15.35
CA THR A 46 62.01 20.01 13.89
C THR A 46 60.70 19.47 13.32
N LEU A 47 59.97 18.63 14.05
CA LEU A 47 58.63 18.17 13.64
C LEU A 47 57.62 19.32 13.63
N VAL A 48 57.70 20.23 14.61
CA VAL A 48 56.87 21.44 14.62
C VAL A 48 57.25 22.34 13.45
N GLU A 49 58.55 22.57 13.23
CA GLU A 49 59.00 23.39 12.10
C GLU A 49 58.61 22.78 10.75
N LEU A 50 58.69 21.45 10.61
CA LEU A 50 58.20 20.73 9.44
C LEU A 50 56.71 20.96 9.21
N SER A 51 55.90 20.94 10.28
CA SER A 51 54.46 21.18 10.18
C SER A 51 54.15 22.59 9.66
N ASP A 52 54.92 23.58 10.10
CA ASP A 52 54.78 24.98 9.67
C ASP A 52 55.27 25.19 8.22
N ARG A 53 56.44 24.65 7.87
CA ARG A 53 57.05 24.81 6.52
C ARG A 53 56.28 24.07 5.43
N LEU A 54 55.72 22.91 5.76
CA LEU A 54 54.98 22.06 4.82
C LEU A 54 53.46 22.29 4.87
N ASN A 55 53.01 23.24 5.70
CA ASN A 55 51.62 23.64 5.88
C ASN A 55 50.69 22.42 6.11
N ILE A 56 51.12 21.51 6.98
CA ILE A 56 50.43 20.27 7.31
C ILE A 56 50.38 20.11 8.82
N SER A 57 49.24 19.68 9.39
CA SER A 57 49.17 19.45 10.83
C SER A 57 50.10 18.32 11.26
N LEU A 58 50.70 18.44 12.44
CA LEU A 58 51.58 17.41 13.00
C LEU A 58 50.87 16.04 13.11
N ASP A 59 49.56 16.03 13.42
CA ASP A 59 48.76 14.81 13.47
C ASP A 59 48.70 14.11 12.10
N LYS A 60 48.55 14.89 11.02
CA LYS A 60 48.51 14.37 9.65
C LYS A 60 49.89 13.99 9.12
N LEU A 61 50.95 14.64 9.61
CA LEU A 61 52.33 14.28 9.28
C LEU A 61 52.74 12.94 9.95
N LEU A 62 52.24 12.67 11.16
CA LEU A 62 52.56 11.47 11.94
C LEU A 62 51.63 10.28 11.64
N LYS A 63 50.38 10.53 11.26
CA LYS A 63 49.43 9.51 10.80
C LYS A 63 49.50 9.43 9.29
N SER A 64 50.23 8.43 8.78
CA SER A 64 50.13 8.04 7.36
C SER A 64 48.68 7.62 7.10
N GLU A 65 47.87 8.53 6.53
CA GLU A 65 46.56 8.19 6.00
C GLU A 65 46.75 7.43 4.68
N GLU A 66 47.15 6.16 4.78
CA GLU A 66 46.62 5.16 3.85
C GLU A 66 45.19 4.80 4.28
N VAL A 67 44.29 5.75 4.15
CA VAL A 67 42.90 5.41 3.90
C VAL A 67 42.49 6.27 2.71
N PRO A 68 42.43 5.73 1.48
CA PRO A 68 41.80 6.44 0.41
C PRO A 68 40.42 6.84 0.94
N VAL A 69 40.11 8.14 0.89
CA VAL A 69 38.76 8.64 1.10
C VAL A 69 37.93 8.17 -0.10
N VAL A 70 37.75 6.85 -0.21
CA VAL A 70 36.75 6.24 -1.08
C VAL A 70 35.42 6.83 -0.62
N PRO A 71 34.50 7.15 -1.53
CA PRO A 71 33.22 7.76 -1.22
C PRO A 71 32.25 6.76 -0.55
N VAL A 72 32.69 6.08 0.50
CA VAL A 72 31.91 5.20 1.38
C VAL A 72 30.76 5.99 2.00
N VAL A 73 30.98 7.26 2.35
CA VAL A 73 29.92 8.17 2.80
C VAL A 73 28.84 8.34 1.74
N HIS A 74 29.21 8.42 0.46
CA HIS A 74 28.26 8.60 -0.63
C HIS A 74 27.50 7.30 -0.96
N GLN A 75 28.15 6.13 -0.90
CA GLN A 75 27.49 4.84 -1.09
C GLN A 75 26.53 4.50 0.05
N ILE A 76 26.94 4.71 1.32
CA ILE A 76 26.05 4.53 2.49
C ILE A 76 24.85 5.49 2.42
N SER A 77 25.06 6.75 2.00
CA SER A 77 23.96 7.72 1.89
C SER A 77 22.88 7.30 0.88
N ARG A 78 23.26 6.69 -0.25
CA ARG A 78 22.33 6.24 -1.28
C ARG A 78 21.54 5.01 -0.84
N ASP A 79 22.19 4.03 -0.25
CA ASP A 79 21.51 2.80 0.22
C ASP A 79 20.51 3.09 1.35
N VAL A 80 20.88 3.99 2.29
CA VAL A 80 19.98 4.44 3.36
C VAL A 80 18.78 5.23 2.81
N GLN A 81 19.00 6.10 1.82
CA GLN A 81 17.91 6.86 1.18
C GLN A 81 16.98 5.95 0.35
N LEU A 82 17.53 4.99 -0.39
CA LEU A 82 16.76 3.98 -1.13
C LEU A 82 15.90 3.16 -0.17
N LYS A 83 16.47 2.60 0.91
CA LYS A 83 15.73 1.84 1.92
C LYS A 83 14.57 2.65 2.51
N ARG A 84 14.80 3.93 2.83
CA ARG A 84 13.74 4.84 3.33
C ARG A 84 12.64 5.08 2.29
N ARG A 85 12.97 5.22 1.00
CA ARG A 85 11.97 5.35 -0.08
C ARG A 85 11.14 4.08 -0.24
N TYR A 86 11.77 2.91 -0.29
CA TYR A 86 11.07 1.63 -0.37
C TYR A 86 10.13 1.41 0.82
N LEU A 87 10.59 1.68 2.05
CA LEU A 87 9.75 1.56 3.25
C LEU A 87 8.54 2.51 3.20
N ARG A 88 8.72 3.76 2.74
CA ARG A 88 7.60 4.70 2.55
C ARG A 88 6.61 4.22 1.49
N SER A 89 7.10 3.76 0.34
CA SER A 89 6.25 3.20 -0.71
C SER A 89 5.49 1.96 -0.23
N LEU A 90 6.14 1.09 0.54
CA LEU A 90 5.51 -0.08 1.14
C LEU A 90 4.38 0.33 2.10
N ILE A 91 4.61 1.32 2.97
CA ILE A 91 3.59 1.84 3.87
C ILE A 91 2.39 2.40 3.09
N VAL A 92 2.65 3.15 2.00
CA VAL A 92 1.58 3.66 1.14
C VAL A 92 0.78 2.52 0.50
N ILE A 93 1.45 1.50 -0.05
CA ILE A 93 0.79 0.33 -0.65
C ILE A 93 -0.05 -0.42 0.39
N ILE A 94 0.52 -0.70 1.57
CA ILE A 94 -0.20 -1.38 2.66
C ILE A 94 -1.40 -0.54 3.10
N SER A 95 -1.24 0.78 3.25
CA SER A 95 -2.36 1.66 3.61
C SER A 95 -3.47 1.65 2.56
N MET A 96 -3.12 1.62 1.27
CA MET A 96 -4.07 1.51 0.17
C MET A 96 -4.79 0.15 0.20
N LEU A 97 -4.08 -0.94 0.45
CA LEU A 97 -4.68 -2.27 0.61
C LEU A 97 -5.64 -2.35 1.80
N VAL A 98 -5.27 -1.75 2.94
CA VAL A 98 -6.13 -1.67 4.13
C VAL A 98 -7.39 -0.85 3.84
N LEU A 99 -7.25 0.28 3.14
CA LEU A 99 -8.40 1.09 2.73
C LEU A 99 -9.34 0.32 1.79
N LEU A 100 -8.79 -0.42 0.81
CA LEU A 100 -9.58 -1.27 -0.09
C LEU A 100 -10.29 -2.40 0.67
N ALA A 101 -9.59 -3.08 1.58
CA ALA A 101 -10.18 -4.13 2.41
C ALA A 101 -11.27 -3.57 3.34
N SER A 102 -11.06 -2.38 3.90
CA SER A 102 -12.07 -1.68 4.72
C SER A 102 -13.31 -1.32 3.90
N LEU A 103 -13.13 -0.75 2.70
CA LEU A 103 -14.22 -0.45 1.79
C LEU A 103 -15.01 -1.73 1.42
N PHE A 104 -14.29 -2.80 1.11
CA PHE A 104 -14.90 -4.09 0.79
C PHE A 104 -15.70 -4.66 1.98
N GLY A 105 -15.15 -4.55 3.20
CA GLY A 105 -15.83 -4.93 4.43
C GLY A 105 -17.11 -4.13 4.67
N LEU A 106 -17.09 -2.82 4.43
CA LEU A 106 -18.26 -1.94 4.56
C LEU A 106 -19.36 -2.29 3.55
N LEU A 107 -19.01 -2.56 2.29
CA LEU A 107 -19.97 -2.98 1.25
C LEU A 107 -20.59 -4.34 1.60
N SER A 108 -19.77 -5.29 2.02
CA SER A 108 -20.23 -6.63 2.41
C SER A 108 -21.14 -6.59 3.65
N TRP A 109 -20.77 -5.77 4.64
CA TRP A 109 -21.59 -5.54 5.82
C TRP A 109 -22.91 -4.83 5.48
N GLY A 110 -22.87 -3.84 4.60
CA GLY A 110 -24.07 -3.12 4.15
C GLY A 110 -25.07 -4.04 3.44
N HIS A 111 -24.57 -4.88 2.54
CA HIS A 111 -25.38 -5.90 1.87
C HIS A 111 -25.99 -6.90 2.86
N ARG A 112 -25.19 -7.37 3.83
CA ARG A 112 -25.66 -8.29 4.89
C ARG A 112 -26.83 -7.72 5.69
N ASN A 113 -26.82 -6.41 5.94
CA ASN A 113 -27.87 -5.72 6.68
C ASN A 113 -28.97 -5.13 5.78
N GLN A 114 -28.97 -5.42 4.48
CA GLN A 114 -29.95 -4.92 3.50
C GLN A 114 -30.12 -3.41 3.49
N ILE A 115 -28.99 -2.69 3.54
CA ILE A 115 -29.01 -1.24 3.42
C ILE A 115 -29.16 -0.88 1.94
N GLU A 116 -30.38 -0.53 1.54
CA GLU A 116 -30.74 -0.22 0.14
C GLU A 116 -29.79 0.82 -0.51
N MET A 117 -29.37 1.84 0.23
CA MET A 117 -28.46 2.86 -0.29
C MET A 117 -27.08 2.29 -0.63
N ILE A 118 -26.59 1.33 0.16
CA ILE A 118 -25.28 0.69 -0.08
C ILE A 118 -25.39 -0.23 -1.29
N ASP A 119 -26.44 -1.04 -1.37
CA ASP A 119 -26.63 -1.96 -2.49
C ASP A 119 -26.84 -1.23 -3.82
N ARG A 120 -27.46 -0.05 -3.80
CA ARG A 120 -27.59 0.83 -4.98
C ARG A 120 -26.23 1.20 -5.57
N VAL A 121 -25.29 1.64 -4.73
CA VAL A 121 -23.96 2.12 -5.16
C VAL A 121 -22.91 1.01 -5.24
N ASN A 122 -23.19 -0.18 -4.70
CA ASN A 122 -22.26 -1.30 -4.68
C ASN A 122 -21.91 -1.75 -6.11
N PRO A 123 -20.65 -1.61 -6.58
CA PRO A 123 -20.27 -1.97 -7.93
C PRO A 123 -20.23 -3.48 -8.18
N PHE A 124 -20.17 -4.29 -7.12
CA PHE A 124 -20.09 -5.76 -7.21
C PHE A 124 -21.46 -6.43 -7.40
N LEU A 125 -22.55 -5.69 -7.19
CA LEU A 125 -23.90 -6.18 -7.44
C LEU A 125 -24.34 -5.86 -8.86
N SER A 126 -24.99 -6.82 -9.52
CA SER A 126 -25.66 -6.61 -10.80
C SER A 126 -27.15 -6.38 -10.58
N THR A 127 -27.78 -5.62 -11.48
CA THR A 127 -29.23 -5.46 -11.46
C THR A 127 -29.88 -6.67 -12.11
N LYS A 128 -30.81 -7.29 -11.40
CA LYS A 128 -31.53 -8.50 -11.82
C LYS A 128 -33.03 -8.24 -11.91
N LEU A 129 -33.71 -9.11 -12.65
CA LEU A 129 -35.16 -9.16 -12.72
C LEU A 129 -35.60 -10.44 -12.02
N GLY A 130 -36.45 -10.29 -11.00
CA GLY A 130 -36.98 -11.41 -10.26
C GLY A 130 -38.49 -11.40 -10.18
N TYR A 131 -39.04 -12.55 -9.83
CA TYR A 131 -40.47 -12.79 -9.74
C TYR A 131 -40.86 -13.16 -8.32
N GLY A 132 -41.98 -12.61 -7.86
CA GLY A 132 -42.50 -12.87 -6.52
C GLY A 132 -44.02 -12.92 -6.48
N ILE A 133 -44.53 -13.27 -5.30
CA ILE A 133 -45.97 -13.30 -5.02
C ILE A 133 -46.26 -12.35 -3.87
N LEU A 134 -47.27 -11.49 -4.05
CA LEU A 134 -47.74 -10.55 -3.06
C LEU A 134 -48.88 -11.15 -2.21
N PRO A 135 -49.07 -10.68 -0.97
CA PRO A 135 -50.25 -10.97 -0.19
C PRO A 135 -51.52 -10.42 -0.87
N THR A 136 -52.68 -10.98 -0.55
CA THR A 136 -53.97 -10.57 -1.13
C THR A 136 -54.45 -9.19 -0.69
N LYS A 137 -53.95 -8.69 0.44
CA LYS A 137 -54.17 -7.34 0.93
C LYS A 137 -52.83 -6.78 1.38
N VAL A 138 -52.40 -5.70 0.75
CA VAL A 138 -51.18 -4.97 1.11
C VAL A 138 -51.56 -3.53 1.39
N THR A 139 -51.16 -3.03 2.56
CA THR A 139 -51.27 -1.62 2.90
C THR A 139 -49.86 -1.09 3.10
N GLY A 140 -49.25 -0.56 2.04
CA GLY A 140 -47.87 -0.03 2.06
C GLY A 140 -46.82 -0.99 1.52
N MET A 141 -45.72 -1.17 2.24
CA MET A 141 -44.64 -2.06 1.83
C MET A 141 -45.02 -3.53 2.06
N ALA A 142 -44.72 -4.38 1.08
CA ALA A 142 -44.80 -5.83 1.22
C ALA A 142 -43.39 -6.42 1.32
N ASP A 143 -43.20 -7.37 2.23
CA ASP A 143 -42.06 -8.26 2.21
C ASP A 143 -42.39 -9.43 1.28
N THR A 144 -41.52 -9.79 0.34
CA THR A 144 -41.77 -10.88 -0.61
C THR A 144 -40.46 -11.52 -1.01
N TYR A 145 -40.43 -12.85 -1.09
CA TYR A 145 -39.32 -13.56 -1.70
C TYR A 145 -39.38 -13.38 -3.21
N VAL A 146 -38.30 -12.84 -3.76
CA VAL A 146 -38.15 -12.57 -5.17
C VAL A 146 -37.11 -13.54 -5.71
N SER A 147 -37.54 -14.43 -6.61
CA SER A 147 -36.68 -15.41 -7.25
C SER A 147 -36.11 -14.83 -8.55
N ASP A 148 -34.78 -14.91 -8.67
CA ASP A 148 -33.99 -14.31 -9.75
C ASP A 148 -33.68 -15.31 -10.86
N ASP A 149 -33.77 -16.61 -10.57
CA ASP A 149 -33.42 -17.67 -11.51
C ASP A 149 -34.30 -18.92 -11.43
N SER A 150 -34.13 -19.78 -12.42
CA SER A 150 -34.85 -21.04 -12.57
C SER A 150 -34.57 -22.07 -11.47
N PHE A 151 -33.53 -21.85 -10.66
CA PHE A 151 -33.10 -22.74 -9.59
C PHE A 151 -33.63 -22.30 -8.22
N GLY A 152 -34.43 -21.22 -8.18
CA GLY A 152 -35.01 -20.71 -6.95
C GLY A 152 -34.05 -19.86 -6.13
N ASN A 153 -32.93 -19.41 -6.69
CA ASN A 153 -32.13 -18.38 -6.02
C ASN A 153 -32.90 -17.06 -6.04
N GLY A 154 -32.65 -16.24 -5.03
CA GLY A 154 -33.43 -15.04 -4.81
C GLY A 154 -33.21 -14.45 -3.42
N GLU A 155 -33.88 -13.34 -3.16
CA GLU A 155 -33.73 -12.56 -1.94
C GLU A 155 -35.08 -12.16 -1.37
N TRP A 156 -35.14 -11.99 -0.05
CA TRP A 156 -36.29 -11.37 0.59
C TRP A 156 -36.20 -9.87 0.44
N LEU A 157 -37.12 -9.30 -0.33
CA LEU A 157 -37.15 -7.87 -0.62
C LEU A 157 -38.37 -7.21 0.01
N LYS A 158 -38.17 -5.98 0.48
CA LYS A 158 -39.23 -5.14 1.00
C LYS A 158 -39.43 -3.98 0.04
N PHE A 159 -40.63 -3.85 -0.52
CA PHE A 159 -40.90 -2.78 -1.48
C PHE A 159 -42.37 -2.37 -1.46
N TYR A 160 -42.63 -1.16 -1.93
CA TYR A 160 -43.99 -0.73 -2.21
C TYR A 160 -44.52 -1.47 -3.43
N SER A 161 -45.63 -2.15 -3.23
CA SER A 161 -46.45 -2.65 -4.32
C SER A 161 -47.72 -1.82 -4.37
N GLY A 162 -48.36 -1.77 -5.54
CA GLY A 162 -49.72 -1.23 -5.65
C GLY A 162 -50.71 -2.10 -4.85
N GLN A 163 -51.99 -2.02 -5.17
CA GLN A 163 -52.99 -2.90 -4.53
C GLN A 163 -53.14 -4.20 -5.33
N PRO A 164 -52.52 -5.32 -4.91
CA PRO A 164 -52.69 -6.60 -5.61
C PRO A 164 -54.13 -7.10 -5.46
N THR A 165 -54.61 -7.82 -6.47
CA THR A 165 -55.91 -8.49 -6.46
C THR A 165 -55.73 -10.02 -6.49
N LYS A 166 -56.79 -10.80 -6.24
CA LYS A 166 -56.72 -12.27 -6.25
C LYS A 166 -56.14 -12.84 -7.57
N SER A 167 -56.42 -12.19 -8.70
CA SER A 167 -55.95 -12.60 -10.03
C SER A 167 -54.63 -11.95 -10.45
N ALA A 168 -54.26 -10.80 -9.86
CA ALA A 168 -53.03 -10.06 -10.15
C ALA A 168 -52.25 -9.81 -8.85
N ARG A 169 -51.67 -10.88 -8.31
CA ARG A 169 -50.82 -10.87 -7.11
C ARG A 169 -49.37 -11.23 -7.39
N TRP A 170 -49.03 -11.55 -8.64
CA TRP A 170 -47.64 -11.79 -9.00
C TRP A 170 -46.96 -10.46 -9.31
N VAL A 171 -45.66 -10.40 -9.08
CA VAL A 171 -44.89 -9.18 -9.26
C VAL A 171 -43.59 -9.49 -9.97
N LEU A 172 -43.24 -8.60 -10.91
CA LEU A 172 -41.93 -8.50 -11.52
C LEU A 172 -41.18 -7.37 -10.81
N VAL A 173 -40.00 -7.67 -10.29
CA VAL A 173 -39.20 -6.75 -9.50
C VAL A 173 -37.84 -6.58 -10.18
N LYS A 174 -37.42 -5.33 -10.36
CA LYS A 174 -36.08 -4.97 -10.82
C LYS A 174 -35.28 -4.49 -9.62
N HIS A 175 -34.29 -5.25 -9.20
CA HIS A 175 -33.52 -4.98 -7.99
C HIS A 175 -32.03 -5.23 -8.16
N LYS A 176 -31.26 -4.71 -7.22
CA LYS A 176 -29.81 -4.88 -7.12
C LYS A 176 -29.52 -5.14 -5.64
N GLY A 177 -29.32 -6.40 -5.26
CA GLY A 177 -29.42 -6.80 -3.86
C GLY A 177 -30.77 -6.39 -3.26
N SER A 178 -30.73 -5.76 -2.08
CA SER A 178 -31.89 -5.23 -1.38
C SER A 178 -32.51 -3.98 -2.03
N TYR A 179 -31.79 -3.27 -2.92
CA TYR A 179 -32.28 -2.06 -3.55
C TYR A 179 -33.27 -2.38 -4.68
N VAL A 180 -34.52 -1.96 -4.52
CA VAL A 180 -35.58 -2.15 -5.51
C VAL A 180 -35.77 -0.88 -6.35
N SER A 181 -35.46 -0.99 -7.64
CA SER A 181 -35.53 0.12 -8.60
C SER A 181 -36.84 0.20 -9.39
N GLY A 182 -37.60 -0.89 -9.43
CA GLY A 182 -38.87 -0.93 -10.17
C GLY A 182 -39.70 -2.16 -9.79
N VAL A 183 -41.02 -1.96 -9.73
CA VAL A 183 -41.97 -2.99 -9.34
C VAL A 183 -43.16 -2.94 -10.29
N ARG A 184 -43.57 -4.08 -10.82
CA ARG A 184 -44.74 -4.19 -11.69
C ARG A 184 -45.58 -5.39 -11.30
N VAL A 185 -46.84 -5.15 -10.98
CA VAL A 185 -47.82 -6.22 -10.77
C VAL A 185 -48.17 -6.86 -12.11
N ILE A 186 -48.12 -8.17 -12.17
CA ILE A 186 -48.35 -8.97 -13.38
C ILE A 186 -49.32 -10.13 -13.09
N ARG A 187 -49.86 -10.71 -14.16
CA ARG A 187 -50.69 -11.92 -14.10
C ARG A 187 -49.83 -13.17 -14.18
N ARG A 188 -50.33 -14.28 -13.62
CA ARG A 188 -49.63 -15.58 -13.58
C ARG A 188 -49.13 -16.05 -14.95
N ASN A 189 -49.90 -15.79 -16.01
CA ASN A 189 -49.59 -16.20 -17.38
C ASN A 189 -48.43 -15.41 -18.01
N GLN A 190 -48.05 -14.27 -17.44
CA GLN A 190 -46.92 -13.45 -17.91
C GLN A 190 -45.58 -13.92 -17.34
N ILE A 191 -45.59 -14.85 -16.38
CA ILE A 191 -44.39 -15.39 -15.75
C ILE A 191 -43.95 -16.63 -16.53
N PRO A 192 -42.65 -16.74 -16.91
CA PRO A 192 -42.07 -17.95 -17.47
C PRO A 192 -42.44 -19.19 -16.63
N LEU A 193 -42.73 -20.33 -17.27
CA LEU A 193 -43.24 -21.51 -16.58
C LEU A 193 -42.33 -21.96 -15.43
N VAL A 194 -41.01 -22.00 -15.68
CA VAL A 194 -40.01 -22.43 -14.70
C VAL A 194 -40.01 -21.52 -13.46
N MET A 195 -40.04 -20.20 -13.67
CA MET A 195 -40.08 -19.21 -12.58
C MET A 195 -41.38 -19.30 -11.77
N ARG A 196 -42.48 -19.63 -12.43
CA ARG A 196 -43.80 -19.77 -11.80
C ARG A 196 -43.86 -20.98 -10.88
N GLU A 197 -43.17 -22.06 -11.24
CA GLU A 197 -43.06 -23.26 -10.40
C GLU A 197 -42.19 -22.98 -9.17
N GLN A 198 -41.07 -22.27 -9.34
CA GLN A 198 -40.21 -21.85 -8.22
C GLN A 198 -40.90 -20.87 -7.25
N ALA A 199 -41.57 -19.84 -7.77
CA ALA A 199 -42.30 -18.88 -6.93
C ALA A 199 -43.49 -19.50 -6.18
N GLY A 200 -43.93 -20.69 -6.60
CA GLY A 200 -45.07 -21.39 -6.02
C GLY A 200 -46.42 -20.71 -6.30
N SER A 201 -47.40 -21.00 -5.45
CA SER A 201 -48.77 -20.45 -5.57
C SER A 201 -49.28 -19.78 -4.30
N ILE A 202 -48.47 -19.80 -3.23
CA ILE A 202 -48.85 -19.32 -1.91
C ILE A 202 -47.85 -18.25 -1.50
N TYR A 203 -48.37 -17.18 -0.91
CA TYR A 203 -47.53 -16.17 -0.28
C TYR A 203 -46.95 -16.73 1.03
N LEU A 204 -45.63 -16.71 1.16
CA LEU A 204 -44.93 -17.03 2.39
C LEU A 204 -44.55 -15.73 3.10
N LYS A 205 -44.86 -15.64 4.39
CA LYS A 205 -44.44 -14.50 5.21
C LYS A 205 -43.00 -14.75 5.67
N TYR A 206 -42.15 -13.73 5.56
CA TYR A 206 -40.77 -13.82 6.04
C TYR A 206 -40.71 -14.07 7.55
N HIS A 207 -39.89 -15.04 7.95
CA HIS A 207 -39.60 -15.39 9.32
C HIS A 207 -38.09 -15.47 9.55
N GLN A 208 -37.53 -14.48 10.25
CA GLN A 208 -36.08 -14.36 10.47
C GLN A 208 -35.43 -15.61 11.11
N LYS A 209 -36.18 -16.36 11.94
CA LYS A 209 -35.67 -17.57 12.61
C LYS A 209 -35.53 -18.77 11.67
N THR A 210 -36.41 -18.91 10.67
CA THR A 210 -36.46 -20.08 9.78
C THR A 210 -35.79 -19.80 8.44
N ASP A 211 -35.97 -18.60 7.92
CA ASP A 211 -35.54 -18.24 6.57
C ASP A 211 -34.12 -17.65 6.57
N GLY A 212 -33.56 -17.41 7.76
CA GLY A 212 -32.23 -16.85 7.94
C GLY A 212 -32.13 -15.36 7.55
N PRO A 213 -30.92 -14.85 7.28
CA PRO A 213 -30.74 -13.48 6.84
C PRO A 213 -31.42 -13.25 5.48
N ARG A 214 -32.01 -12.07 5.31
CA ARG A 214 -32.81 -11.72 4.11
C ARG A 214 -31.99 -11.71 2.80
N ALA A 215 -30.69 -11.47 2.90
CA ALA A 215 -29.72 -11.62 1.81
C ALA A 215 -28.98 -12.96 1.96
N SER A 216 -29.00 -13.78 0.90
CA SER A 216 -28.28 -15.05 0.89
C SER A 216 -26.76 -14.83 0.73
N TRP A 217 -25.93 -15.67 1.35
CA TRP A 217 -24.47 -15.53 1.33
C TRP A 217 -23.81 -15.94 -0.01
N LYS A 218 -24.57 -15.95 -1.11
CA LYS A 218 -24.12 -16.40 -2.44
C LYS A 218 -23.41 -15.31 -3.24
N PHE A 219 -22.51 -14.58 -2.58
CA PHE A 219 -21.64 -13.63 -3.28
C PHE A 219 -20.49 -14.33 -4.03
N TRP A 220 -20.25 -15.61 -3.76
CA TRP A 220 -19.04 -16.35 -4.16
C TRP A 220 -19.31 -17.78 -4.66
N ASP A 221 -20.48 -18.03 -5.24
CA ASP A 221 -20.73 -19.23 -6.06
C ASP A 221 -20.92 -18.81 -7.53
#